data_AF-A0A6L7SQ31-F1
#
_entry.id   AF-A0A6L7SQ31-F1
#
_cell.length_a   1.000
_cell.length_b   1.000
_cell.length_c   1.000
_cell.angle_alpha   90.00
_cell.angle_beta   90.00
_cell.angle_gamma   90.00
#
_symmetry.space_group_name_H-M   'P 1'
#
loop_
_entity.id
_entity.type
_entity.pdbx_description
1 polymer ?
#
loop_
_entity_poly.entity_id
_entity_poly.type
_entity_poly.pdbx_seq_one_letter_code
_entity_poly.pdbx_strand_id
1 'polypeptide(L)'
;MNKKILTEAEIRTRYITPALYRSGWDPTQIREEFHFTKGRIIVRGKLVSRGKRKYADYVLFIKPNIPLAVVEAKDNNHGVGEGMQQA
;
A
#
# COMPACT_ATOMS: atom_id res chain seq x y z
N MET A 1 -15.60 -0.18 -19.75
CA MET A 1 -14.42 -1.04 -19.51
C MET A 1 -14.68 -1.93 -18.31
N ASN A 2 -14.42 -3.24 -18.42
CA ASN A 2 -14.54 -4.15 -17.29
C ASN A 2 -13.32 -3.94 -16.36
N LYS A 3 -13.54 -3.63 -15.07
CA LYS A 3 -12.44 -3.46 -14.10
C LYS A 3 -11.68 -4.77 -13.82
N LYS A 4 -12.32 -5.91 -14.07
CA LYS A 4 -11.77 -7.26 -13.79
C LYS A 4 -10.59 -7.68 -14.67
N ILE A 5 -10.41 -7.01 -15.81
CA ILE A 5 -9.29 -7.28 -16.74
C ILE A 5 -8.07 -6.39 -16.46
N LEU A 6 -8.17 -5.45 -15.51
CA LEU A 6 -7.11 -4.51 -15.21
C LEU A 6 -6.15 -5.10 -14.19
N THR A 7 -4.87 -4.85 -14.41
CA THR A 7 -3.82 -5.14 -13.43
C THR A 7 -3.98 -4.26 -12.19
N GLU A 8 -3.40 -4.67 -11.07
CA GLU A 8 -3.38 -3.87 -9.84
C GLU A 8 -2.78 -2.47 -10.07
N ALA A 9 -1.72 -2.37 -10.90
CA ALA A 9 -1.10 -1.10 -11.28
C ALA A 9 -2.07 -0.19 -12.07
N GLU A 10 -2.87 -0.77 -12.97
CA GLU A 10 -3.91 -0.03 -13.70
C GLU A 10 -5.06 0.37 -12.76
N ILE A 11 -5.42 -0.46 -11.80
CA ILE A 11 -6.42 -0.12 -10.77
C ILE A 11 -5.93 1.05 -9.91
N ARG A 12 -4.68 1.01 -9.46
CA ARG A 12 -4.02 2.08 -8.72
C ARG A 12 -4.09 3.39 -9.49
N THR A 13 -3.53 3.40 -10.70
CA THR A 13 -3.39 4.61 -11.53
C THR A 13 -4.72 5.17 -12.02
N ARG A 14 -5.67 4.30 -12.42
CA ARG A 14 -6.93 4.74 -13.04
C ARG A 14 -8.05 5.01 -12.04
N TYR A 15 -8.00 4.41 -10.85
CA TYR A 15 -9.11 4.50 -9.89
C TYR A 15 -8.68 4.97 -8.51
N ILE A 16 -7.68 4.36 -7.88
CA ILE A 16 -7.33 4.66 -6.48
C ILE A 16 -6.66 6.03 -6.35
N THR A 17 -5.56 6.28 -7.05
CA THR A 17 -4.84 7.55 -6.99
C THR A 17 -5.76 8.73 -7.35
N PRO A 18 -6.56 8.67 -8.44
CA PRO A 18 -7.52 9.74 -8.73
C PRO A 18 -8.62 9.89 -7.67
N ALA A 19 -9.05 8.81 -7.01
CA ALA A 19 -10.05 8.89 -5.95
C ALA A 19 -9.50 9.55 -4.68
N LEU A 20 -8.24 9.31 -4.33
CA LEU A 20 -7.58 9.99 -3.22
C LEU A 20 -7.53 11.51 -3.45
N TYR A 21 -7.11 11.94 -4.64
CA TYR A 21 -7.10 13.36 -5.01
C TYR A 21 -8.49 13.98 -4.99
N ARG A 22 -9.50 13.31 -5.56
CA ARG A 22 -10.90 13.79 -5.53
C ARG A 22 -11.48 13.87 -4.12
N SER A 23 -10.96 13.09 -3.18
CA SER A 23 -11.36 13.12 -1.76
C SER A 23 -10.67 14.25 -0.98
N GLY A 24 -9.87 15.09 -1.64
CA GLY A 24 -9.22 16.26 -1.05
C GLY A 24 -7.85 16.00 -0.43
N TRP A 25 -7.26 14.83 -0.66
CA TRP A 25 -5.88 14.56 -0.23
C TRP A 25 -4.88 15.30 -1.13
N ASP A 26 -3.98 16.06 -0.52
CA ASP A 26 -2.89 16.71 -1.24
C ASP A 26 -1.83 15.67 -1.67
N PRO A 27 -1.22 15.78 -2.86
CA PRO A 27 -0.16 14.86 -3.29
C PRO A 27 1.01 14.74 -2.30
N THR A 28 1.32 15.81 -1.54
CA THR A 28 2.36 15.78 -0.50
C THR A 28 1.98 14.93 0.72
N GLN A 29 0.69 14.68 0.92
CA GLN A 29 0.14 13.85 2.00
C GLN A 29 0.03 12.37 1.61
N ILE A 30 0.28 12.02 0.36
CA ILE A 30 0.17 10.64 -0.14
C ILE A 30 1.57 10.08 -0.40
N ARG A 31 1.85 8.90 0.17
CA ARG A 31 3.06 8.12 -0.14
C ARG A 31 2.67 6.79 -0.73
N GLU A 32 3.11 6.55 -1.97
CA GLU A 32 2.95 5.26 -2.63
C GLU A 32 4.10 4.32 -2.28
N GLU A 33 3.84 3.01 -2.26
CA GLU A 33 4.83 1.94 -2.04
C GLU A 33 5.71 2.17 -0.78
N PHE A 34 5.05 2.61 0.29
CA PHE A 34 5.72 3.06 1.50
C PHE A 34 6.29 1.88 2.29
N HIS A 35 7.60 1.88 2.47
CA HIS A 35 8.31 0.86 3.23
C HIS A 35 8.33 1.18 4.73
N PHE A 36 7.52 0.46 5.50
CA PHE A 36 7.41 0.68 6.94
C PHE A 36 8.27 -0.27 7.79
N THR A 37 8.83 -1.34 7.19
CA THR A 37 9.76 -2.24 7.90
C THR A 37 11.08 -2.41 7.16
N LYS A 38 12.18 -2.52 7.92
CA LYS A 38 13.51 -2.87 7.40
C LYS A 38 13.70 -4.38 7.20
N GLY A 39 12.61 -5.16 7.24
CA GLY A 39 12.63 -6.62 7.27
C GLY A 39 13.04 -7.16 8.65
N ARG A 40 12.43 -8.28 9.06
CA ARG A 40 12.74 -8.95 10.34
C ARG A 40 14.17 -9.49 10.31
N ILE A 41 14.95 -9.30 11.37
CA ILE A 41 16.26 -9.95 11.49
C ILE A 41 16.03 -11.42 11.82
N ILE A 42 16.59 -12.32 11.01
CA ILE A 42 16.50 -13.77 11.16
C ILE A 42 17.91 -14.28 11.46
N VAL A 43 18.08 -14.92 12.62
CA VAL A 43 19.35 -15.51 13.04
C VAL A 43 19.21 -17.02 13.04
N ARG A 44 20.13 -17.72 12.34
CA ARG A 44 20.26 -19.18 12.33
C ARG A 44 21.72 -19.56 12.58
N GLY A 45 22.05 -19.87 13.83
CA GLY A 45 23.43 -20.13 14.24
C GLY A 45 24.31 -18.90 14.03
N LYS A 46 25.37 -19.02 13.23
CA LYS A 46 26.27 -17.91 12.86
C LYS A 46 25.77 -17.07 11.67
N LEU A 47 24.68 -17.48 11.00
CA LEU A 47 24.14 -16.76 9.85
C LEU A 47 23.09 -15.73 10.31
N VAL A 48 23.27 -14.50 9.86
CA VAL A 48 22.32 -13.40 10.05
C VAL A 48 21.79 -12.97 8.69
N SER A 49 20.48 -13.01 8.51
CA SER A 49 19.80 -12.50 7.31
C SER A 49 18.65 -11.56 7.69
N ARG A 50 18.17 -10.80 6.70
CA ARG A 50 16.95 -9.99 6.85
C ARG A 50 15.83 -10.61 6.01
N GLY A 51 14.67 -10.78 6.62
CA GLY A 51 13.46 -11.19 5.93
C GLY A 51 12.95 -10.09 4.98
N LYS A 52 11.93 -10.44 4.18
CA LYS A 52 11.31 -9.52 3.20
C LYS A 52 10.80 -8.25 3.91
N ARG A 53 11.08 -7.09 3.31
CA ARG A 53 10.51 -5.81 3.76
C ARG A 53 9.02 -5.81 3.46
N LYS A 54 8.22 -5.39 4.43
CA LYS A 54 6.81 -5.08 4.22
C LYS A 54 6.68 -3.64 3.72
N TYR A 55 5.81 -3.47 2.73
CA TYR A 55 5.40 -2.20 2.16
C TYR A 55 3.88 -2.14 2.17
N ALA A 56 3.33 -0.93 2.10
CA ALA A 56 1.92 -0.68 1.87
C ALA A 56 1.75 0.12 0.58
N ASP A 57 0.65 -0.08 -0.15
CA ASP A 57 0.46 0.58 -1.45
C ASP A 57 0.31 2.09 -1.31
N TYR A 58 -0.45 2.56 -0.32
CA TYR A 58 -0.52 3.97 0.03
C TYR A 58 -0.48 4.17 1.54
N VAL A 59 0.20 5.23 1.97
CA VAL A 59 0.08 5.78 3.33
C VAL A 59 -0.32 7.24 3.23
N LEU A 60 -1.38 7.60 3.95
CA LEU A 60 -1.98 8.92 3.98
C LEU A 60 -1.54 9.65 5.25
N PHE A 61 -1.04 10.87 5.10
CA PHE A 61 -0.48 11.68 6.17
C PHE A 61 -1.32 12.92 6.42
N ILE A 62 -1.88 13.07 7.62
CA ILE A 62 -2.63 14.30 7.95
C ILE A 62 -1.69 15.50 8.09
N LYS A 63 -0.46 15.27 8.54
CA LYS A 63 0.65 16.23 8.64
C LYS A 63 1.96 15.53 8.27
N PRO A 64 3.02 16.26 7.89
CA PRO A 64 4.34 15.67 7.68
C PRO A 64 4.72 14.76 8.85
N ASN A 65 5.10 13.51 8.54
CA ASN A 65 5.48 12.47 9.50
C ASN A 65 4.38 11.99 10.49
N ILE A 66 3.12 12.40 10.32
CA ILE A 66 1.98 11.88 11.11
C ILE A 66 1.08 11.05 10.18
N PRO A 67 1.26 9.71 10.12
CA PRO A 67 0.41 8.85 9.31
C PRO A 67 -0.99 8.76 9.93
N LEU A 68 -2.01 8.81 9.07
CA LEU A 68 -3.42 8.68 9.45
C LEU A 68 -4.01 7.33 9.04
N ALA A 69 -3.72 6.90 7.80
CA ALA A 69 -4.36 5.71 7.23
C ALA A 69 -3.45 5.02 6.20
N VAL A 70 -3.75 3.75 5.96
CA VAL A 70 -3.14 2.91 4.93
C VAL A 70 -4.22 2.51 3.92
N VAL A 71 -3.88 2.48 2.64
CA VAL A 71 -4.75 1.94 1.59
C VAL A 71 -4.00 0.82 0.88
N GLU A 72 -4.62 -0.35 0.83
CA GLU A 72 -4.14 -1.51 0.07
C GLU A 72 -4.92 -1.59 -1.25
N ALA A 73 -4.21 -1.68 -2.36
CA ALA A 73 -4.79 -1.93 -3.67
C ALA A 73 -4.90 -3.44 -3.90
N LYS A 74 -5.99 -3.85 -4.56
CA LYS A 74 -6.12 -5.20 -5.11
C LYS A 74 -6.70 -5.11 -6.51
N ASP A 75 -6.44 -6.13 -7.32
CA ASP A 75 -7.19 -6.28 -8.56
C ASP A 75 -8.69 -6.50 -8.24
N ASN A 76 -9.56 -6.17 -9.20
CA ASN A 76 -11.00 -6.19 -8.99
C ASN A 76 -11.60 -7.61 -9.11
N ASN A 77 -10.78 -8.66 -9.03
CA ASN A 77 -11.20 -10.05 -8.95
C ASN A 77 -11.26 -10.55 -7.50
N HIS A 78 -10.63 -9.83 -6.57
CA HIS A 78 -10.64 -10.12 -5.15
C HIS A 78 -11.79 -9.39 -4.43
N GLY A 79 -12.33 -10.01 -3.37
CA GLY A 79 -13.38 -9.41 -2.56
C GLY A 79 -12.85 -8.22 -1.75
N VAL A 80 -13.68 -7.19 -1.51
CA VAL A 80 -13.30 -5.97 -0.76
C VAL A 80 -12.71 -6.29 0.64
N GLY A 81 -13.09 -7.43 1.23
CA GLY A 81 -12.59 -7.87 2.53
C GLY A 81 -11.25 -8.61 2.53
N GLU A 82 -10.73 -9.07 1.38
CA GLU A 82 -9.51 -9.90 1.34
C GLU A 82 -8.23 -9.10 1.69
N GLY A 83 -8.28 -7.76 1.59
CA GLY A 83 -7.21 -6.87 2.05
C GLY A 83 -7.33 -6.44 3.52
N MET A 84 -8.49 -6.63 4.16
CA MET A 84 -8.76 -6.09 5.51
C MET A 84 -7.91 -6.76 6.59
N GLN A 85 -7.54 -8.03 6.43
CA GLN A 85 -6.64 -8.73 7.37
C GLN A 85 -5.16 -8.36 7.19
N GLN A 86 -4.80 -7.69 6.10
CA GLN A 86 -3.42 -7.31 5.78
C GLN A 86 -3.11 -5.85 6.11
N ALA A 87 -4.15 -5.01 6.20
CA ALA A 87 -4.08 -3.58 6.53
C ALA A 87 -3.94 -3.32 8.04
#